data_AF-A0A8S3I516-F1
#
_entry.id   AF-A0A8S3I516-F1
#
_cell.length_a   1.000
_cell.length_b   1.000
_cell.length_c   1.000
_cell.angle_alpha   90.00
_cell.angle_beta   90.00
_cell.angle_gamma   90.00
#
_symmetry.space_group_name_H-M   'P 1'
#
loop_
_entity.id
_entity.type
_entity.pdbx_description
1 polymer ?
#
loop_
_entity_poly.entity_id
_entity_poly.type
_entity_poly.pdbx_seq_one_letter_code
_entity_poly.pdbx_strand_id
1 'polypeptide(L)'
;MSRFLIITIWLIANYQLCTTANLTDEDFSIDAVIKYERELILNNTADTKIENPDLSGDWQDWVLSNIIAVNYLNSLMIVASRQDFAFSIPSGYAVRYIENSSSFHRTVSQLTTKMRGALTNAREDLNRVHTGMERVPDNLKTMVLLMKQAPFELLLMLFPDSFDDIERLVNDSLIVLRRPKNDFEQVLNLITEIDHLLNIKSNDPMLYLQVFDLKTQWTYLTTLVTELSQRAERTRESFL
;
A
#
# COMPACT_ATOMS: atom_id res chain seq x y z
N MET A 1 0.11 -20.53 -10.13
CA MET A 1 0.89 -19.33 -10.47
C MET A 1 0.21 -18.13 -9.81
N SER A 2 0.99 -17.38 -9.03
CA SER A 2 0.52 -16.66 -7.85
C SER A 2 -0.16 -15.34 -8.17
N ARG A 3 -1.25 -15.06 -7.45
CA ARG A 3 -2.05 -13.82 -7.38
C ARG A 3 -1.20 -12.54 -7.18
N PHE A 4 0.07 -12.68 -6.80
CA PHE A 4 1.09 -11.63 -6.76
C PHE A 4 1.49 -11.04 -8.14
N LEU A 5 1.43 -11.84 -9.22
CA LEU A 5 1.89 -11.44 -10.55
C LEU A 5 0.97 -10.37 -11.17
N ILE A 6 -0.34 -10.52 -10.97
CA ILE A 6 -1.37 -9.62 -11.52
C ILE A 6 -1.36 -8.26 -10.81
N ILE A 7 -1.13 -8.26 -9.49
CA ILE A 7 -1.07 -7.05 -8.65
C ILE A 7 0.14 -6.17 -9.03
N THR A 8 1.27 -6.80 -9.38
CA THR A 8 2.51 -6.06 -9.67
C THR A 8 2.55 -5.49 -11.08
N ILE A 9 2.06 -6.23 -12.07
CA ILE A 9 1.97 -5.78 -13.47
C ILE A 9 1.01 -4.56 -13.60
N TRP A 10 -0.02 -4.49 -12.76
CA TRP A 10 -1.02 -3.42 -12.82
C TRP A 10 -0.61 -2.14 -12.07
N LEU A 11 0.16 -2.26 -10.98
CA LEU A 11 0.80 -1.12 -10.30
C LEU A 11 1.83 -0.39 -11.19
N ILE A 12 2.46 -1.11 -12.11
CA ILE A 12 3.38 -0.55 -13.12
C ILE A 12 2.60 0.18 -14.23
N ALA A 13 1.44 -0.35 -14.65
CA ALA A 13 0.57 0.29 -15.65
C ALA A 13 0.01 1.65 -15.19
N ASN A 14 -0.32 1.80 -13.90
CA ASN A 14 -0.82 3.07 -13.36
C ASN A 14 0.23 4.18 -13.21
N TYR A 15 1.53 3.85 -13.21
CA TYR A 15 2.60 4.85 -13.25
C TYR A 15 2.72 5.54 -14.62
N GLN A 16 2.33 4.87 -15.71
CA GLN A 16 2.30 5.50 -17.04
C GLN A 16 1.18 6.58 -17.12
N LEU A 17 0.04 6.37 -16.46
CA LEU A 17 -1.06 7.36 -16.44
C LEU A 17 -0.70 8.65 -15.68
N CYS A 18 0.11 8.57 -14.62
CA CYS A 18 0.56 9.76 -13.87
C CYS A 18 1.71 10.53 -14.53
N THR A 19 2.40 9.96 -15.52
CA THR A 19 3.59 10.59 -16.14
C THR A 19 3.36 11.05 -17.57
N THR A 20 2.25 10.67 -18.21
CA THR A 20 1.86 11.17 -19.54
C THR A 20 0.42 11.68 -19.56
N ALA A 21 0.19 12.89 -19.04
CA ALA A 21 -1.07 13.59 -19.25
C ALA A 21 -0.84 15.08 -19.47
N ASN A 22 -0.60 15.45 -20.74
CA ASN A 22 -1.13 16.70 -21.27
C ASN A 22 -2.58 16.42 -21.67
N LEU A 23 -3.52 16.41 -20.73
CA LEU A 23 -4.94 16.17 -21.02
C LEU A 23 -5.83 17.14 -20.23
N THR A 24 -6.86 17.62 -20.92
CA THR A 24 -7.74 18.75 -20.58
C THR A 24 -8.87 18.36 -19.61
N ASP A 25 -9.47 19.37 -18.98
CA ASP A 25 -10.42 19.31 -17.84
C ASP A 25 -11.66 18.40 -17.98
N GLU A 26 -11.99 17.84 -19.15
CA GLU A 26 -13.19 17.00 -19.34
C GLU A 26 -12.99 15.50 -19.04
N ASP A 27 -11.75 15.02 -18.84
CA ASP A 27 -11.46 13.58 -18.69
C ASP A 27 -11.48 13.05 -17.23
N PHE A 28 -11.73 13.89 -16.23
CA PHE A 28 -11.71 13.53 -14.81
C PHE A 28 -13.06 13.04 -14.25
N SER A 29 -13.86 12.31 -15.03
CA SER A 29 -15.01 11.59 -14.46
C SER A 29 -14.54 10.25 -13.86
N ILE A 30 -14.83 10.04 -12.57
CA ILE A 30 -14.60 8.77 -11.86
C ILE A 30 -15.19 7.58 -12.65
N ASP A 31 -16.32 7.80 -13.35
CA ASP A 31 -16.96 6.78 -14.19
C ASP A 31 -16.13 6.42 -15.42
N ALA A 32 -15.35 7.35 -15.98
CA ALA A 32 -14.48 7.08 -17.13
C ALA A 32 -13.26 6.24 -16.75
N VAL A 33 -12.67 6.52 -15.59
CA VAL A 33 -11.55 5.74 -15.02
C VAL A 33 -12.01 4.32 -14.66
N ILE A 34 -13.14 4.19 -13.97
CA ILE A 34 -13.71 2.87 -13.61
C ILE A 34 -14.11 2.06 -14.84
N LYS A 35 -14.67 2.70 -15.88
CA LYS A 35 -15.05 2.04 -17.13
C LYS A 35 -13.83 1.52 -17.89
N TYR A 36 -12.77 2.33 -18.00
CA TYR A 36 -11.53 1.94 -18.65
C TYR A 36 -10.85 0.75 -17.94
N GLU A 37 -10.82 0.75 -16.61
CA GLU A 37 -10.26 -0.37 -15.84
C GLU A 37 -11.08 -1.67 -16.00
N ARG A 38 -12.42 -1.58 -16.02
CA ARG A 38 -13.28 -2.76 -16.27
C ARG A 38 -13.05 -3.39 -17.64
N GLU A 39 -12.92 -2.58 -18.68
CA GLU A 39 -12.70 -3.07 -20.05
C GLU A 39 -11.31 -3.71 -20.21
N LEU A 40 -10.29 -3.21 -19.49
CA LEU A 40 -8.94 -3.78 -19.48
C LEU A 40 -8.87 -5.14 -18.75
N ILE A 41 -9.64 -5.30 -17.66
CA ILE A 41 -9.72 -6.55 -16.89
C ILE A 41 -10.44 -7.64 -17.68
N LEU A 42 -11.56 -7.29 -18.32
CA LEU A 42 -12.35 -8.25 -19.10
C LEU A 42 -11.58 -8.83 -20.30
N ASN A 43 -10.77 -8.02 -20.98
CA ASN A 43 -9.98 -8.46 -22.13
C ASN A 43 -8.81 -9.38 -21.76
N ASN A 44 -8.31 -9.34 -20.51
CA ASN A 44 -7.21 -10.20 -20.04
C ASN A 44 -7.68 -11.49 -19.36
N THR A 45 -8.98 -11.64 -19.07
CA THR A 45 -9.55 -12.83 -18.40
C THR A 45 -9.98 -13.96 -19.32
N ALA A 46 -9.77 -13.84 -20.63
CA ALA A 46 -10.25 -14.84 -21.61
C ALA A 46 -9.56 -16.21 -21.51
N ASP A 47 -8.38 -16.35 -20.87
CA ASP A 47 -7.57 -17.58 -20.99
C ASP A 47 -7.27 -18.37 -19.71
N THR A 48 -7.78 -18.01 -18.53
CA THR A 48 -7.67 -18.92 -17.37
C THR A 48 -8.87 -18.82 -16.44
N LYS A 49 -9.83 -19.73 -16.61
CA LYS A 49 -10.81 -20.08 -15.56
C LYS A 49 -10.08 -20.76 -14.41
N ILE A 50 -9.58 -19.97 -13.48
CA ILE A 50 -9.27 -20.43 -12.12
C ILE A 50 -10.35 -19.82 -11.24
N GLU A 51 -11.29 -20.66 -10.81
CA GLU A 51 -12.29 -20.29 -9.80
C GLU A 51 -11.56 -19.81 -8.54
N ASN A 52 -11.72 -18.53 -8.21
CA ASN A 52 -10.95 -17.84 -7.21
C ASN A 52 -11.93 -17.28 -6.16
N PRO A 53 -12.13 -17.95 -5.01
CA PRO A 53 -12.99 -17.38 -3.98
C PRO A 53 -12.19 -16.34 -3.20
N ASP A 54 -12.72 -15.10 -3.22
CA ASP A 54 -12.63 -14.11 -2.15
C ASP A 54 -11.35 -13.28 -1.97
N LEU A 55 -10.53 -13.11 -3.01
CA LEU A 55 -9.45 -12.09 -3.00
C LEU A 55 -9.66 -10.97 -4.01
N SER A 56 -10.67 -11.04 -4.88
CA SER A 56 -10.87 -10.03 -5.93
C SER A 56 -11.39 -8.69 -5.39
N GLY A 57 -12.02 -8.67 -4.21
CA GLY A 57 -12.54 -7.46 -3.57
C GLY A 57 -11.44 -6.65 -2.87
N ASP A 58 -10.70 -7.29 -1.96
CA ASP A 58 -9.71 -6.61 -1.09
C ASP A 58 -8.65 -5.79 -1.86
N TRP A 59 -8.21 -6.25 -3.03
CA TRP A 59 -7.23 -5.51 -3.83
C TRP A 59 -7.87 -4.34 -4.58
N GLN A 60 -9.10 -4.50 -5.08
CA GLN A 60 -9.85 -3.42 -5.74
C GLN A 60 -10.08 -2.30 -4.74
N ASP A 61 -10.45 -2.67 -3.52
CA ASP A 61 -10.64 -1.75 -2.42
C ASP A 61 -9.32 -1.08 -1.99
N TRP A 62 -8.19 -1.79 -2.01
CA TRP A 62 -6.87 -1.18 -1.76
C TRP A 62 -6.50 -0.13 -2.81
N VAL A 63 -6.68 -0.47 -4.09
CA VAL A 63 -6.43 0.43 -5.22
C VAL A 63 -7.32 1.67 -5.11
N LEU A 64 -8.61 1.46 -4.90
CA LEU A 64 -9.58 2.53 -4.76
C LEU A 64 -9.23 3.42 -3.57
N SER A 65 -8.88 2.84 -2.43
CA SER A 65 -8.48 3.60 -1.23
C SER A 65 -7.23 4.43 -1.45
N ASN A 66 -6.26 3.92 -2.24
CA ASN A 66 -5.06 4.68 -2.61
C ASN A 66 -5.41 5.88 -3.49
N ILE A 67 -6.22 5.68 -4.54
CA ILE A 67 -6.70 6.76 -5.42
C ILE A 67 -7.44 7.83 -4.62
N ILE A 68 -8.36 7.41 -3.75
CA ILE A 68 -9.14 8.32 -2.92
C ILE A 68 -8.23 9.07 -1.93
N ALA A 69 -7.28 8.41 -1.28
CA ALA A 69 -6.33 9.06 -0.38
C ALA A 69 -5.48 10.12 -1.09
N VAL A 70 -5.00 9.83 -2.30
CA VAL A 70 -4.26 10.81 -3.13
C VAL A 70 -5.15 11.98 -3.52
N ASN A 71 -6.42 11.73 -3.86
CA ASN A 71 -7.37 12.80 -4.17
C ASN A 71 -7.63 13.73 -2.97
N TYR A 72 -7.80 13.18 -1.76
CA TYR A 72 -7.93 14.00 -0.56
C TYR A 72 -6.65 14.79 -0.26
N LEU A 73 -5.47 14.18 -0.44
CA LEU A 73 -4.21 14.90 -0.29
C LEU A 73 -4.09 16.08 -1.27
N ASN A 74 -4.48 15.89 -2.53
CA ASN A 74 -4.51 16.97 -3.53
C ASN A 74 -5.46 18.09 -3.11
N SER A 75 -6.64 17.73 -2.59
CA SER A 75 -7.59 18.70 -2.07
C SER A 75 -7.01 19.51 -0.90
N LEU A 76 -6.32 18.85 0.04
CA LEU A 76 -5.62 19.52 1.15
C LEU A 76 -4.50 20.45 0.67
N MET A 77 -3.75 20.03 -0.35
CA MET A 77 -2.71 20.87 -0.98
C MET A 77 -3.30 22.13 -1.62
N ILE A 78 -4.47 22.03 -2.25
CA ILE A 78 -5.19 23.20 -2.79
C ILE A 78 -5.60 24.14 -1.65
N VAL A 79 -6.15 23.63 -0.55
CA VAL A 79 -6.51 24.45 0.62
C VAL A 79 -5.27 25.11 1.22
N ALA A 80 -4.20 24.34 1.43
CA ALA A 80 -2.91 24.81 1.94
C ALA A 80 -2.23 25.85 1.03
N SER A 81 -2.56 25.90 -0.27
CA SER A 81 -2.06 26.94 -1.18
C SER A 81 -2.80 28.27 -1.04
N ARG A 82 -4.04 28.24 -0.55
CA ARG A 82 -4.92 29.41 -0.43
C ARG A 82 -4.93 30.00 0.97
N GLN A 83 -4.70 29.16 1.98
CA GLN A 83 -4.74 29.55 3.38
C GLN A 83 -3.61 28.88 4.14
N ASP A 84 -2.89 29.68 4.93
CA ASP A 84 -1.95 29.17 5.93
C ASP A 84 -2.36 29.66 7.32
N PHE A 85 -2.22 28.79 8.30
CA PHE A 85 -2.58 29.08 9.69
C PHE A 85 -1.81 28.19 10.66
N ALA A 86 -1.66 28.65 11.90
CA ALA A 86 -1.08 27.86 12.98
C ALA A 86 -2.15 26.97 13.63
N PHE A 87 -1.77 25.73 13.94
CA PHE A 87 -2.61 24.84 14.73
C PHE A 87 -2.71 25.35 16.18
N SER A 88 -3.89 25.26 16.77
CA SER A 88 -4.04 25.52 18.21
C SER A 88 -3.79 24.23 18.98
N ILE A 89 -2.70 24.25 19.74
CA ILE A 89 -2.28 23.12 20.56
C ILE A 89 -2.97 23.23 21.93
N PRO A 90 -3.76 22.23 22.36
CA PRO A 90 -4.36 22.21 23.69
C PRO A 90 -3.31 22.20 24.80
N SER A 91 -3.66 22.75 25.97
CA SER A 91 -2.83 22.66 27.16
C SER A 91 -2.63 21.19 27.56
N GLY A 92 -1.37 20.76 27.63
CA GLY A 92 -1.00 19.38 27.97
C GLY A 92 -0.90 18.42 26.77
N TYR A 93 -1.20 18.88 25.55
CA TYR A 93 -0.97 18.09 24.34
C TYR A 93 0.45 18.31 23.81
N ALA A 94 1.20 17.22 23.64
CA ALA A 94 2.53 17.27 23.05
C ALA A 94 2.46 16.83 21.58
N VAL A 95 2.74 17.75 20.67
CA VAL A 95 2.85 17.48 19.23
C VAL A 95 4.12 16.66 18.99
N ARG A 96 3.99 15.49 18.35
CA ARG A 96 5.08 14.52 18.15
C ARG A 96 5.45 14.29 16.69
N TYR A 97 4.46 14.30 15.78
CA TYR A 97 4.64 13.87 14.40
C TYR A 97 4.68 15.05 13.42
N ILE A 98 3.96 16.13 13.72
CA ILE A 98 3.98 17.38 12.97
C ILE A 98 5.27 18.14 13.32
N GLU A 99 6.08 18.41 12.30
CA GLU A 99 7.36 19.11 12.45
C GLU A 99 7.17 20.62 12.64
N ASN A 100 6.11 21.19 12.06
CA ASN A 100 5.85 22.63 12.10
C ASN A 100 4.37 22.94 12.36
N SER A 101 3.98 22.97 13.63
CA SER A 101 2.62 23.32 14.04
C SER A 101 2.24 24.79 13.81
N SER A 102 3.18 25.64 13.40
CA SER A 102 2.90 27.06 13.13
C SER A 102 2.36 27.33 11.73
N SER A 103 2.41 26.34 10.82
CA SER A 103 1.98 26.50 9.42
C SER A 103 1.30 25.23 8.91
N PHE A 104 0.00 25.33 8.66
CA PHE A 104 -0.80 24.32 7.98
C PHE A 104 -0.17 23.93 6.64
N HIS A 105 0.30 24.91 5.86
CA HIS A 105 0.94 24.65 4.58
C HIS A 105 2.17 23.74 4.71
N ARG A 106 3.05 24.02 5.69
CA ARG A 106 4.24 23.18 5.93
C ARG A 106 3.86 21.78 6.40
N THR A 107 2.82 21.65 7.23
CA THR A 107 2.32 20.36 7.69
C THR A 107 1.75 19.52 6.55
N VAL A 108 0.97 20.12 5.64
CA VAL A 108 0.46 19.40 4.46
C VAL A 108 1.60 19.03 3.49
N SER A 109 2.62 19.88 3.35
CA SER A 109 3.82 19.55 2.57
C SER A 109 4.62 18.37 3.17
N GLN A 110 4.77 18.35 4.50
CA GLN A 110 5.36 17.23 5.24
C GLN A 110 4.55 15.94 5.01
N LEU A 111 3.22 16.01 5.17
CA LEU A 111 2.32 14.89 4.94
C LEU A 111 2.44 14.35 3.51
N THR A 112 2.43 15.24 2.52
CA THR A 112 2.60 14.89 1.10
C THR A 112 3.91 14.16 0.86
N THR A 113 5.00 14.67 1.43
CA THR A 113 6.33 14.07 1.29
C THR A 113 6.37 12.66 1.90
N LYS A 114 5.81 12.49 3.09
CA LYS A 114 5.76 11.19 3.78
C LYS A 114 4.84 10.20 3.07
N MET A 115 3.64 10.61 2.65
CA MET A 115 2.70 9.78 1.89
C MET A 115 3.34 9.28 0.59
N ARG A 116 3.94 10.18 -0.18
CA ARG A 116 4.65 9.83 -1.41
C ARG A 116 5.79 8.84 -1.14
N GLY A 117 6.59 9.10 -0.10
CA GLY A 117 7.68 8.21 0.32
C GLY A 117 7.18 6.81 0.66
N ALA A 118 6.13 6.70 1.49
CA ALA A 118 5.54 5.43 1.89
C ALA A 118 5.00 4.64 0.69
N LEU A 119 4.23 5.30 -0.19
CA LEU A 119 3.69 4.67 -1.41
C LEU A 119 4.81 4.22 -2.36
N THR A 120 5.85 5.03 -2.52
CA THR A 120 6.99 4.69 -3.40
C THR A 120 7.77 3.51 -2.85
N ASN A 121 8.10 3.52 -1.55
CA ASN A 121 8.80 2.41 -0.90
C ASN A 121 7.98 1.13 -0.98
N ALA A 122 6.68 1.18 -0.69
CA ALA A 122 5.79 0.03 -0.82
C ALA A 122 5.78 -0.55 -2.23
N ARG A 123 5.71 0.31 -3.26
CA ARG A 123 5.79 -0.13 -4.66
C ARG A 123 7.12 -0.81 -4.97
N GLU A 124 8.23 -0.20 -4.58
CA GLU A 124 9.57 -0.75 -4.86
C GLU A 124 9.79 -2.08 -4.14
N ASP A 125 9.36 -2.18 -2.89
CA ASP A 125 9.47 -3.37 -2.07
C ASP A 125 8.58 -4.49 -2.62
N LEU A 126 7.33 -4.21 -2.99
CA LEU A 126 6.46 -5.18 -3.66
C LEU A 126 7.03 -5.63 -5.02
N ASN A 127 7.62 -4.72 -5.79
CA ASN A 127 8.28 -5.05 -7.05
C ASN A 127 9.52 -5.94 -6.85
N ARG A 128 10.28 -5.72 -5.76
CA ARG A 128 11.40 -6.60 -5.38
C ARG A 128 10.92 -8.00 -5.03
N VAL A 129 9.84 -8.12 -4.25
CA VAL A 129 9.23 -9.43 -3.95
C VAL A 129 8.80 -10.13 -5.23
N HIS A 130 8.12 -9.42 -6.13
CA HIS A 130 7.68 -9.95 -7.41
C HIS A 130 8.84 -10.43 -8.28
N THR A 131 9.85 -9.59 -8.50
CA THR A 131 11.04 -9.94 -9.29
C THR A 131 11.79 -11.11 -8.66
N GLY A 132 11.87 -11.15 -7.32
CA GLY A 132 12.45 -12.27 -6.58
C GLY A 132 11.70 -13.58 -6.83
N MET A 133 10.37 -13.55 -6.81
CA MET A 133 9.51 -14.71 -7.10
C MET A 133 9.70 -15.25 -8.51
N GLU A 134 9.83 -14.39 -9.51
CA GLU A 134 10.08 -14.82 -10.90
C GLU A 134 11.43 -15.54 -11.06
N ARG A 135 12.41 -15.14 -10.24
CA ARG A 135 13.77 -15.69 -10.26
C ARG A 135 13.97 -16.91 -9.37
N VAL A 136 12.94 -17.38 -8.66
CA VAL A 136 13.03 -18.60 -7.84
C VAL A 136 13.34 -19.79 -8.78
N PRO A 137 14.44 -20.52 -8.53
CA PRO A 137 14.80 -21.70 -9.30
C PRO A 137 13.71 -22.79 -9.29
N ASP A 138 13.53 -23.51 -10.40
CA ASP A 138 12.47 -24.52 -10.53
C ASP A 138 12.64 -25.71 -9.58
N ASN A 139 13.87 -26.02 -9.16
CA ASN A 139 14.13 -27.02 -8.12
C ASN A 139 13.53 -26.60 -6.77
N LEU A 140 13.63 -25.31 -6.39
CA LEU A 140 13.01 -24.82 -5.15
C LEU A 140 11.49 -24.77 -5.26
N LYS A 141 10.93 -24.44 -6.43
CA LYS A 141 9.47 -24.53 -6.67
C LYS A 141 8.97 -25.97 -6.51
N THR A 142 9.70 -26.92 -7.08
CA THR A 142 9.42 -28.35 -6.95
C THR A 142 9.52 -28.80 -5.50
N MET A 143 10.52 -28.30 -4.75
CA MET A 143 10.66 -28.60 -3.32
C MET A 143 9.45 -28.16 -2.51
N VAL A 144 8.98 -26.93 -2.71
CA VAL A 144 7.79 -26.40 -2.01
C VAL A 144 6.53 -27.21 -2.34
N LEU A 145 6.44 -27.80 -3.54
CA LEU A 145 5.35 -28.72 -3.89
C LEU A 145 5.50 -30.06 -3.16
N LEU A 146 6.71 -30.62 -3.10
CA LEU A 146 7.00 -31.88 -2.40
C LEU A 146 6.73 -31.78 -0.90
N MET A 147 7.00 -30.62 -0.27
CA MET A 147 6.67 -30.36 1.13
C MET A 147 5.20 -30.55 1.48
N LYS A 148 4.29 -30.45 0.49
CA LYS A 148 2.86 -30.70 0.71
C LYS A 148 2.49 -32.18 0.67
N GLN A 149 3.39 -33.03 0.18
CA GLN A 149 3.09 -34.42 -0.18
C GLN A 149 3.97 -35.44 0.56
N ALA A 150 5.15 -35.03 1.02
CA ALA A 150 6.11 -35.90 1.71
C ALA A 150 6.43 -35.38 3.12
N PRO A 151 6.83 -36.27 4.05
CA PRO A 151 7.21 -35.88 5.40
C PRO A 151 8.38 -34.90 5.40
N PHE A 152 8.28 -33.86 6.23
CA PHE A 152 9.29 -32.81 6.32
C PHE A 152 10.68 -33.37 6.66
N GLU A 153 10.80 -34.29 7.62
CA GLU A 153 12.11 -34.83 8.02
C GLU A 153 12.81 -35.58 6.88
N LEU A 154 12.04 -36.25 6.02
CA LEU A 154 12.58 -36.95 4.85
C LEU A 154 13.11 -35.96 3.81
N LEU A 155 12.35 -34.90 3.54
CA LEU A 155 12.76 -33.87 2.58
C LEU A 155 13.98 -33.08 3.08
N LEU A 156 14.02 -32.74 4.37
CA LEU A 156 15.14 -32.05 4.99
C LEU A 156 16.43 -32.88 4.92
N MET A 157 16.33 -34.20 5.13
CA MET A 157 17.46 -35.11 5.00
C MET A 157 17.96 -35.24 3.56
N LEU A 158 17.05 -35.25 2.58
CA LEU A 158 17.40 -35.44 1.17
C LEU A 158 17.89 -34.17 0.49
N PHE A 159 17.49 -33.00 0.97
CA PHE A 159 17.73 -31.72 0.29
C PHE A 159 18.00 -30.55 1.24
N PRO A 160 18.97 -30.66 2.17
CA PRO A 160 19.21 -29.64 3.19
C PRO A 160 19.48 -28.25 2.58
N ASP A 161 20.31 -28.17 1.54
CA ASP A 161 20.66 -26.89 0.88
C ASP A 161 19.44 -26.17 0.28
N SER A 162 18.43 -26.92 -0.18
CA SER A 162 17.21 -26.34 -0.71
C SER A 162 16.33 -25.73 0.39
N PHE A 163 16.38 -26.27 1.60
CA PHE A 163 15.69 -25.67 2.75
C PHE A 163 16.38 -24.38 3.21
N ASP A 164 17.71 -24.36 3.26
CA ASP A 164 18.46 -23.14 3.57
C ASP A 164 18.17 -22.01 2.56
N ASP A 165 18.10 -22.35 1.27
CA ASP A 165 17.75 -21.40 0.22
C ASP A 165 16.31 -20.89 0.34
N ILE A 166 15.35 -21.77 0.65
CA ILE A 166 13.95 -21.39 0.88
C ILE A 166 13.84 -20.48 2.11
N GLU A 167 14.49 -20.83 3.21
CA GLU A 167 14.48 -20.03 4.43
C GLU A 167 15.04 -18.62 4.17
N ARG A 168 16.17 -18.52 3.48
CA ARG A 168 16.75 -17.23 3.09
C ARG A 168 15.79 -16.40 2.23
N LEU A 169 15.18 -16.99 1.21
CA LEU A 169 14.22 -16.29 0.34
C LEU A 169 12.99 -15.81 1.11
N VAL A 170 12.48 -16.62 2.04
CA VAL A 170 11.34 -16.24 2.90
C VAL A 170 11.74 -15.09 3.83
N ASN A 171 12.90 -15.16 4.48
CA ASN A 171 13.39 -14.11 5.37
C ASN A 171 13.62 -12.78 4.63
N ASP A 172 14.22 -12.81 3.44
CA ASP A 172 14.41 -11.62 2.61
C ASP A 172 13.07 -10.98 2.23
N SER A 173 12.07 -11.80 1.87
CA SER A 173 10.73 -11.30 1.53
C SER A 173 10.02 -10.62 2.71
N LEU A 174 10.25 -11.09 3.94
CA LEU A 174 9.67 -10.49 5.15
C LEU A 174 10.28 -9.14 5.50
N ILE A 175 11.61 -9.03 5.37
CA ILE A 175 12.31 -7.76 5.60
C ILE A 175 11.75 -6.68 4.67
N VAL A 176 11.50 -7.06 3.42
CA VAL A 176 10.93 -6.17 2.39
C VAL A 176 9.48 -5.77 2.70
N LEU A 177 8.68 -6.63 3.34
CA LEU A 177 7.29 -6.31 3.72
C LEU A 177 7.14 -5.51 5.02
N ARG A 178 8.11 -5.57 5.94
CA ARG A 178 8.06 -4.84 7.22
C ARG A 178 8.24 -3.33 7.06
N ARG A 179 9.03 -2.89 6.08
CA ARG A 179 9.30 -1.47 5.84
C ARG A 179 8.05 -0.69 5.41
N PRO A 180 7.26 -1.14 4.41
CA PRO A 180 6.01 -0.49 4.04
C PRO A 180 5.03 -0.34 5.21
N LYS A 181 4.92 -1.36 6.07
CA LYS A 181 4.09 -1.28 7.28
C LYS A 181 4.48 -0.08 8.15
N ASN A 182 5.75 0.04 8.51
CA ASN A 182 6.25 1.11 9.36
C ASN A 182 6.09 2.50 8.72
N ASP A 183 6.26 2.60 7.40
CA ASP A 183 6.09 3.87 6.67
C ASP A 183 4.62 4.31 6.68
N PHE A 184 3.68 3.37 6.49
CA PHE A 184 2.24 3.65 6.52
C PHE A 184 1.78 4.03 7.93
N GLU A 185 2.26 3.35 8.97
CA GLU A 185 1.98 3.69 10.37
C GLU A 185 2.48 5.11 10.72
N GLN A 186 3.67 5.51 10.26
CA GLN A 186 4.19 6.86 10.49
C GLN A 186 3.31 7.94 9.85
N VAL A 187 2.82 7.69 8.63
CA VAL A 187 1.90 8.60 7.94
C VAL A 187 0.55 8.63 8.66
N LEU A 188 0.03 7.48 9.09
CA LEU A 188 -1.23 7.41 9.83
C LEU A 188 -1.15 8.21 11.13
N ASN A 189 -0.04 8.11 11.85
CA ASN A 189 0.22 8.88 13.05
C ASN A 189 0.22 10.39 12.79
N LEU A 190 0.85 10.82 11.69
CA LEU A 190 0.84 12.23 11.27
C LEU A 190 -0.59 12.70 10.93
N ILE A 191 -1.34 11.94 10.12
CA ILE A 191 -2.73 12.28 9.76
C ILE A 191 -3.60 12.34 11.01
N THR A 192 -3.41 11.41 11.94
CA THR A 192 -4.18 11.36 13.20
C THR A 192 -3.91 12.57 14.08
N GLU A 193 -2.66 13.06 14.13
CA GLU A 193 -2.33 14.28 14.85
C GLU A 193 -2.92 15.53 14.17
N ILE A 194 -2.92 15.59 12.84
CA ILE A 194 -3.56 16.67 12.07
C ILE A 194 -5.08 16.69 12.33
N ASP A 195 -5.74 15.54 12.23
CA ASP A 195 -7.17 15.34 12.52
C ASP A 195 -7.51 15.84 13.93
N HIS A 196 -6.72 15.46 14.92
CA HIS A 196 -6.92 15.91 16.30
C HIS A 196 -6.82 17.43 16.45
N LEU A 197 -5.78 18.05 15.88
CA LEU A 197 -5.58 19.50 16.00
C LEU A 197 -6.60 20.32 15.20
N LEU A 198 -7.12 19.79 14.09
CA LEU A 198 -8.19 20.44 13.32
C LEU A 198 -9.55 20.35 14.00
N ASN A 199 -9.87 19.22 14.65
CA ASN A 199 -11.13 19.05 15.40
C ASN A 199 -11.30 20.12 16.50
N ILE A 200 -10.20 20.64 17.03
CA ILE A 200 -10.21 21.59 18.16
C ILE A 200 -10.52 23.03 17.73
N LYS A 201 -10.27 23.40 16.47
CA LYS A 201 -10.34 24.81 16.04
C LYS A 201 -10.78 25.05 14.59
N SER A 202 -10.99 24.02 13.77
CA SER A 202 -11.35 24.27 12.38
C SER A 202 -12.73 24.92 12.30
N ASN A 203 -12.76 26.21 11.97
CA ASN A 203 -13.97 26.92 11.53
C ASN A 203 -14.39 26.47 10.12
N ASP A 204 -13.56 25.68 9.43
CA ASP A 204 -13.84 25.10 8.14
C ASP A 204 -14.24 23.62 8.31
N PRO A 205 -15.55 23.30 8.27
CA PRO A 205 -16.03 21.93 8.39
C PRO A 205 -15.62 21.06 7.18
N MET A 206 -15.40 21.68 6.01
CA MET A 206 -14.98 20.95 4.81
C MET A 206 -13.54 20.45 4.96
N LEU A 207 -12.64 21.29 5.49
CA LEU A 207 -11.25 20.89 5.75
C LEU A 207 -11.17 19.73 6.76
N TYR A 208 -11.97 19.78 7.81
CA TYR A 208 -12.04 18.71 8.80
C TYR A 208 -12.51 17.38 8.15
N LEU A 209 -13.59 17.43 7.36
CA LEU A 209 -14.10 16.26 6.65
C LEU A 209 -13.05 15.65 5.70
N GLN A 210 -12.32 16.47 4.95
CA GLN A 210 -11.26 16.00 4.05
C GLN A 210 -10.14 15.27 4.79
N VAL A 211 -9.71 15.77 5.96
CA VAL A 211 -8.70 15.11 6.78
C VAL A 211 -9.23 13.83 7.41
N PHE A 212 -10.49 13.83 7.86
CA PHE A 212 -11.15 12.65 8.40
C PHE A 212 -11.28 11.53 7.36
N ASP A 213 -11.68 11.87 6.14
CA ASP A 213 -11.81 10.90 5.05
C ASP A 213 -10.43 10.39 4.61
N LEU A 214 -9.43 11.28 4.50
CA LEU A 214 -8.04 10.87 4.26
C LEU A 214 -7.55 9.88 5.33
N LYS A 215 -7.81 10.17 6.60
CA LYS A 215 -7.48 9.29 7.72
C LYS A 215 -8.15 7.93 7.57
N THR A 216 -9.42 7.90 7.17
CA THR A 216 -10.18 6.67 6.97
C THR A 216 -9.54 5.82 5.87
N GLN A 217 -9.27 6.41 4.70
CA GLN A 217 -8.62 5.69 3.59
C GLN A 217 -7.22 5.21 3.97
N TRP A 218 -6.43 6.06 4.63
CA TRP A 218 -5.07 5.69 5.03
C TRP A 218 -5.04 4.63 6.13
N THR A 219 -6.02 4.63 7.04
CA THR A 219 -6.21 3.56 8.04
C THR A 219 -6.45 2.23 7.34
N TYR A 220 -7.35 2.20 6.35
CA TYR A 220 -7.63 0.99 5.58
C TYR A 220 -6.38 0.46 4.86
N LEU A 221 -5.64 1.34 4.18
CA LEU A 221 -4.37 0.97 3.55
C LEU A 221 -3.36 0.40 4.54
N THR A 222 -3.24 1.02 5.73
CA THR A 222 -2.34 0.57 6.79
C THR A 222 -2.74 -0.80 7.34
N THR A 223 -4.04 -1.05 7.50
CA THR A 223 -4.58 -2.36 7.91
C THR A 223 -4.22 -3.43 6.90
N LEU A 224 -4.43 -3.18 5.61
CA LEU A 224 -4.13 -4.15 4.56
C LEU A 224 -2.64 -4.49 4.47
N VAL A 225 -1.76 -3.50 4.57
CA VAL A 225 -0.30 -3.74 4.60
C VAL A 225 0.10 -4.53 5.86
N THR A 226 -0.54 -4.24 6.99
CA THR A 226 -0.33 -4.97 8.25
C THR A 226 -0.78 -6.42 8.14
N GLU A 227 -1.96 -6.68 7.59
CA GLU A 227 -2.46 -8.02 7.35
C GLU A 227 -1.57 -8.80 6.39
N LEU A 228 -1.10 -8.17 5.31
CA LEU A 228 -0.18 -8.78 4.37
C LEU A 228 1.12 -9.19 5.07
N SER A 229 1.69 -8.31 5.88
CA SER A 229 2.89 -8.59 6.68
C SER A 229 2.66 -9.75 7.67
N GLN A 230 1.53 -9.76 8.37
CA GLN A 230 1.18 -10.85 9.30
C GLN A 230 0.92 -12.19 8.60
N ARG A 231 0.30 -12.18 7.42
CA ARG A 231 0.10 -13.39 6.61
C ARG A 231 1.44 -13.95 6.13
N ALA A 232 2.37 -13.08 5.75
CA ALA A 232 3.73 -13.48 5.38
C ALA A 232 4.47 -14.12 6.57
N GLU A 233 4.40 -13.53 7.77
CA GLU A 233 5.03 -14.10 8.98
C GLU A 233 4.44 -15.47 9.34
N ARG A 234 3.11 -15.59 9.36
CA ARG A 234 2.44 -16.89 9.60
C ARG A 234 2.83 -17.94 8.57
N THR A 235 3.00 -17.52 7.31
CA THR A 235 3.48 -18.42 6.26
C THR A 235 4.89 -18.88 6.61
N ARG A 236 5.83 -18.00 6.95
CA ARG A 236 7.17 -18.42 7.40
C ARG A 236 7.13 -19.42 8.56
N GLU A 237 6.35 -19.14 9.59
CA GLU A 237 6.22 -20.03 10.76
C GLU A 237 5.66 -21.41 10.42
N SER A 238 4.85 -21.53 9.37
CA SER A 238 4.36 -22.83 8.90
C SER A 238 5.36 -23.60 8.03
N PHE A 239 6.41 -22.92 7.55
CA PHE A 239 7.47 -23.48 6.71
C PHE A 239 8.71 -23.92 7.51
N LEU A 240 8.89 -23.38 8.73
CA LEU A 240 9.95 -23.72 9.68
C LEU A 240 9.43 -24.68 10.75
#